data_AF-A0A2P9GUS7-F1
#
_entry.id   AF-A0A2P9GUS7-F1
#
_cell.length_a   1.000
_cell.length_b   1.000
_cell.length_c   1.000
_cell.angle_alpha   90.00
_cell.angle_beta   90.00
_cell.angle_gamma   90.00
#
_symmetry.space_group_name_H-M   'P 1'
#
loop_
_entity.id
_entity.type
_entity.pdbx_description
1 polymer ?
#
loop_
_entity_poly.entity_id
_entity_poly.type
_entity_poly.pdbx_seq_one_letter_code
_entity_poly.pdbx_strand_id
1 'polypeptide(L)'
;MQEKKYEAARIEFQGFVSKFPKSGLDESALYYIGECYFSEKHYEDAIKAYQQVVDKYPKGGKTAGALLKQAMGWQQMGETTMARIIYTRLVEKFPGTPQAQAAQKKLQQL
;
A
#
# COMPACT_ATOMS: atom_id res chain seq x y z
N MET A 1 2.91 21.69 -9.21
CA MET A 1 4.33 21.24 -9.10
C MET A 1 4.49 19.90 -8.40
N GLN A 2 3.56 19.47 -7.53
CA GLN A 2 3.68 18.19 -6.82
C GLN A 2 3.45 16.97 -7.73
N GLU A 3 2.42 16.99 -8.59
CA GLU A 3 2.09 15.89 -9.52
C GLU A 3 3.25 15.52 -10.45
N LYS A 4 3.92 16.52 -11.05
CA LYS A 4 5.09 16.30 -11.92
C LYS A 4 6.25 15.58 -11.21
N LYS A 5 6.35 15.69 -9.88
CA LYS A 5 7.39 15.01 -9.09
C LYS A 5 7.00 13.56 -8.75
N TYR A 6 5.72 13.30 -8.50
CA TYR A 6 5.22 11.95 -8.25
C TYR A 6 5.26 11.09 -9.52
N GLU A 7 4.96 11.68 -10.69
CA GLU A 7 5.08 11.01 -11.98
C GLU A 7 6.52 10.61 -12.29
N ALA A 8 7.48 11.53 -12.16
CA ALA A 8 8.89 11.23 -12.37
C ALA A 8 9.40 10.13 -11.40
N ALA A 9 9.03 10.23 -10.11
CA ALA A 9 9.40 9.22 -9.12
C ALA A 9 8.81 7.84 -9.47
N ARG A 10 7.54 7.78 -9.93
CA ARG A 10 6.93 6.52 -10.38
C ARG A 10 7.68 5.90 -11.56
N ILE A 11 8.05 6.70 -12.56
CA ILE A 11 8.79 6.21 -13.72
C ILE A 11 10.13 5.60 -13.29
N GLU A 12 10.86 6.26 -12.39
CA GLU A 12 12.11 5.73 -11.84
C GLU A 12 11.91 4.43 -11.07
N PHE A 13 10.90 4.37 -10.18
CA PHE A 13 10.60 3.15 -9.43
C PHE A 13 10.11 2.00 -10.32
N GLN A 14 9.29 2.28 -11.35
CA GLN A 14 8.84 1.28 -12.31
C GLN A 14 10.00 0.72 -13.14
N GLY A 15 10.93 1.60 -13.55
CA GLY A 15 12.17 1.20 -14.20
C GLY A 15 13.05 0.32 -13.30
N PHE A 16 13.08 0.62 -12.00
CA PHE A 16 13.80 -0.18 -11.01
C PHE A 16 13.20 -1.58 -10.84
N VAL A 17 11.88 -1.67 -10.60
CA VAL A 17 11.17 -2.96 -10.44
C VAL A 17 11.28 -3.83 -11.70
N SER A 18 11.28 -3.22 -12.89
CA SER A 18 11.45 -3.95 -14.16
C SER A 18 12.87 -4.45 -14.36
N LYS A 19 13.88 -3.72 -13.89
CA LYS A 19 15.30 -4.10 -14.01
C LYS A 19 15.74 -5.11 -12.95
N PHE A 20 15.12 -5.10 -11.77
CA PHE A 20 15.55 -5.92 -10.63
C PHE A 20 14.46 -6.80 -10.00
N PRO A 21 13.62 -7.52 -10.79
CA PRO A 21 12.35 -8.14 -10.35
C PRO A 21 12.43 -9.25 -9.29
N LYS A 22 13.62 -9.56 -8.77
CA LYS A 22 13.89 -10.57 -7.74
C LYS A 22 14.67 -10.00 -6.55
N SER A 23 14.85 -8.68 -6.47
CA SER A 23 15.57 -8.06 -5.37
C SER A 23 14.60 -7.67 -4.25
N GLY A 24 15.04 -7.74 -2.99
CA GLY A 24 14.26 -7.22 -1.85
C GLY A 24 13.97 -5.71 -1.94
N LEU A 25 14.65 -5.00 -2.83
CA LEU A 25 14.46 -3.57 -3.09
C LEU A 25 13.15 -3.27 -3.85
N ASP A 26 12.58 -4.25 -4.58
CA ASP A 26 11.30 -4.02 -5.25
C ASP A 26 10.14 -3.87 -4.26
N GLU A 27 10.27 -4.42 -3.03
CA GLU A 27 9.24 -4.24 -1.99
C GLU A 27 9.04 -2.76 -1.66
N SER A 28 10.14 -2.05 -1.41
CA SER A 28 10.09 -0.62 -1.08
C SER A 28 9.71 0.22 -2.30
N ALA A 29 10.22 -0.11 -3.49
CA ALA A 29 9.87 0.59 -4.72
C ALA A 29 8.35 0.48 -5.01
N LEU A 30 7.78 -0.72 -4.91
CA LEU A 30 6.33 -0.94 -5.10
C LEU A 30 5.50 -0.18 -4.05
N TYR A 31 5.95 -0.15 -2.79
CA TYR A 31 5.30 0.63 -1.74
C TYR A 31 5.29 2.12 -2.08
N TYR A 32 6.43 2.69 -2.51
CA TYR A 32 6.52 4.12 -2.84
C TYR A 32 5.78 4.48 -4.12
N ILE A 33 5.69 3.58 -5.11
CA ILE A 33 4.79 3.74 -6.27
C ILE A 33 3.35 3.92 -5.80
N GLY A 34 2.90 3.06 -4.86
CA GLY A 34 1.58 3.18 -4.25
C GLY A 34 1.38 4.51 -3.53
N GLU A 35 2.37 4.98 -2.77
CA GLU A 35 2.28 6.27 -2.04
C GLU A 35 2.21 7.46 -3.00
N CYS A 36 2.90 7.40 -4.14
CA CYS A 36 2.80 8.41 -5.18
C CYS A 36 1.39 8.48 -5.75
N TYR A 37 0.82 7.34 -6.15
CA TYR A 37 -0.56 7.28 -6.65
C TYR A 37 -1.58 7.72 -5.59
N PHE A 38 -1.39 7.31 -4.33
CA PHE A 38 -2.26 7.70 -3.24
C PHE A 38 -2.24 9.21 -3.02
N SER A 39 -1.06 9.82 -3.09
CA SER A 39 -0.88 11.27 -2.92
C SER A 39 -1.50 12.08 -4.06
N GLU A 40 -1.61 11.49 -5.25
CA GLU A 40 -2.33 12.05 -6.40
C GLU A 40 -3.83 11.72 -6.41
N LYS A 41 -4.33 11.04 -5.37
CA LYS A 41 -5.72 10.56 -5.27
C LYS A 41 -6.11 9.50 -6.31
N HIS A 42 -5.12 8.91 -6.99
CA HIS A 42 -5.31 7.76 -7.88
C HIS A 42 -5.39 6.48 -7.02
N TYR A 43 -6.47 6.37 -6.24
CA TYR A 43 -6.57 5.34 -5.20
C TYR A 43 -6.60 3.91 -5.78
N GLU A 44 -7.22 3.70 -6.94
CA GLU A 44 -7.25 2.38 -7.60
C GLU A 44 -5.85 1.88 -7.95
N ASP A 45 -5.02 2.74 -8.54
CA ASP A 45 -3.65 2.39 -8.90
C ASP A 45 -2.77 2.23 -7.66
N ALA A 46 -2.99 3.06 -6.63
CA ALA A 46 -2.34 2.89 -5.34
C ALA A 46 -2.65 1.52 -4.73
N ILE A 47 -3.92 1.12 -4.71
CA ILE A 47 -4.39 -0.18 -4.20
C ILE A 47 -3.72 -1.32 -4.97
N LYS A 48 -3.63 -1.25 -6.31
CA LYS A 48 -2.94 -2.26 -7.13
C LYS A 48 -1.46 -2.36 -6.79
N ALA A 49 -0.78 -1.23 -6.60
CA ALA A 49 0.64 -1.21 -6.23
C ALA A 49 0.86 -1.82 -4.83
N TYR A 50 0.04 -1.46 -3.84
CA TYR A 50 0.10 -2.07 -2.51
C TYR A 50 -0.22 -3.56 -2.52
N GLN A 51 -1.20 -3.98 -3.32
CA GLN A 51 -1.53 -5.40 -3.46
C GLN A 51 -0.32 -6.20 -3.99
N GLN A 52 0.44 -5.65 -4.94
CA GLN A 52 1.67 -6.30 -5.41
C GLN A 52 2.72 -6.43 -4.30
N VAL A 53 2.85 -5.46 -3.39
CA VAL A 53 3.72 -5.60 -2.20
C VAL A 53 3.27 -6.79 -1.37
N VAL A 54 1.97 -6.91 -1.11
CA VAL A 54 1.40 -7.98 -0.29
C VAL A 54 1.57 -9.37 -0.92
N ASP A 55 1.40 -9.47 -2.23
CA ASP A 55 1.48 -10.75 -2.94
C ASP A 55 2.92 -11.21 -3.14
N LYS A 56 3.83 -10.29 -3.50
CA LYS A 56 5.25 -10.62 -3.72
C LYS A 56 6.04 -10.75 -2.42
N TYR A 57 5.68 -9.95 -1.41
CA TYR A 57 6.39 -9.88 -0.14
C TYR A 57 5.42 -10.11 1.02
N PRO A 58 4.81 -11.29 1.19
CA PRO A 58 3.79 -11.51 2.22
C PRO A 58 4.32 -11.41 3.67
N LYS A 59 5.64 -11.46 3.86
CA LYS A 59 6.34 -11.32 5.16
C LYS A 59 7.35 -10.16 5.16
N GLY A 60 7.26 -9.27 4.19
CA GLY A 60 8.16 -8.14 4.04
C GLY A 60 7.92 -7.04 5.08
N GLY A 61 8.91 -6.15 5.24
CA GLY A 61 8.86 -5.09 6.24
C GLY A 61 7.86 -3.96 5.92
N LYS A 62 7.48 -3.82 4.65
CA LYS A 62 6.51 -2.83 4.15
C LYS A 62 5.12 -3.40 3.97
N THR A 63 4.95 -4.72 4.02
CA THR A 63 3.66 -5.40 3.81
C THR A 63 2.56 -4.94 4.74
N ALA A 64 2.87 -4.79 6.04
CA ALA A 64 1.91 -4.28 7.01
C ALA A 64 1.49 -2.83 6.69
N GLY A 65 2.44 -2.00 6.23
CA GLY A 65 2.18 -0.64 5.78
C GLY A 65 1.36 -0.60 4.49
N ALA A 66 1.67 -1.48 3.54
CA ALA A 66 0.95 -1.60 2.28
C ALA A 66 -0.51 -1.98 2.51
N LEU A 67 -0.80 -2.97 3.36
CA LEU A 67 -2.16 -3.33 3.73
C LEU A 67 -2.91 -2.16 4.38
N LEU A 68 -2.25 -1.42 5.28
CA LEU A 68 -2.87 -0.26 5.93
C LEU A 68 -3.28 0.79 4.89
N LYS A 69 -2.36 1.14 3.99
CA LYS A 69 -2.60 2.13 2.93
C LYS A 69 -3.61 1.65 1.89
N GLN A 70 -3.62 0.36 1.59
CA GLN A 70 -4.61 -0.26 0.72
C GLN A 70 -6.02 -0.13 1.31
N ALA A 71 -6.20 -0.46 2.60
CA ALA A 71 -7.48 -0.28 3.28
C ALA A 71 -7.91 1.19 3.33
N MET A 72 -6.97 2.12 3.59
CA MET A 72 -7.23 3.55 3.50
C MET A 72 -7.65 3.98 2.09
N GLY A 73 -7.06 3.41 1.05
CA GLY A 73 -7.42 3.69 -0.35
C GLY A 73 -8.87 3.30 -0.63
N TRP A 74 -9.28 2.11 -0.20
CA TRP A 74 -10.68 1.68 -0.29
C TRP A 74 -11.62 2.62 0.46
N GLN A 75 -11.25 3.09 1.67
CA GLN A 75 -12.06 4.09 2.37
C GLN A 75 -12.19 5.41 1.60
N GLN A 76 -11.11 5.90 0.99
CA GLN A 76 -11.15 7.13 0.21
C GLN A 76 -12.04 7.00 -1.03
N MET A 77 -12.20 5.78 -1.55
CA MET A 77 -13.14 5.47 -2.63
C MET A 77 -14.59 5.26 -2.15
N GLY A 78 -14.85 5.28 -0.84
CA GLY A 78 -16.17 4.98 -0.27
C GLY A 78 -16.46 3.48 -0.08
N GLU A 79 -15.52 2.61 -0.45
CA GLU A 79 -15.63 1.15 -0.37
C GLU A 79 -15.32 0.62 1.03
N THR A 80 -16.15 1.00 2.00
CA THR A 80 -15.98 0.66 3.42
C THR A 80 -15.93 -0.84 3.68
N THR A 81 -16.69 -1.64 2.93
CA THR A 81 -16.69 -3.10 3.06
C THR A 81 -15.31 -3.67 2.73
N MET A 82 -14.71 -3.24 1.62
CA MET A 82 -13.37 -3.66 1.23
C MET A 82 -12.32 -3.16 2.22
N ALA A 83 -12.43 -1.91 2.68
CA ALA A 83 -11.55 -1.38 3.71
C ALA A 83 -11.57 -2.23 4.99
N ARG A 84 -12.76 -2.62 5.46
CA ARG A 84 -12.94 -3.47 6.65
C ARG A 84 -12.25 -4.82 6.46
N ILE A 85 -12.44 -5.48 5.32
CA ILE A 85 -11.80 -6.77 5.00
C ILE A 85 -10.27 -6.65 5.07
N ILE A 86 -9.70 -5.62 4.45
CA ILE A 86 -8.24 -5.44 4.40
C ILE A 86 -7.68 -5.07 5.77
N TYR A 87 -8.36 -4.21 6.54
CA TYR A 87 -7.95 -3.90 7.91
C TYR A 87 -7.98 -5.13 8.81
N THR A 88 -9.02 -5.97 8.72
CA THR A 88 -9.08 -7.23 9.48
C THR A 88 -7.91 -8.14 9.12
N ARG A 89 -7.63 -8.32 7.81
CA ARG A 89 -6.48 -9.10 7.34
C ARG A 89 -5.16 -8.58 7.89
N LEU A 90 -4.98 -7.26 7.99
CA LEU A 90 -3.77 -6.65 8.56
C LEU A 90 -3.61 -7.01 10.04
N VAL A 91 -4.69 -6.94 10.82
CA VAL A 91 -4.68 -7.30 12.25
C VAL A 91 -4.39 -8.78 12.44
N GLU A 92 -4.95 -9.65 11.60
CA GLU A 92 -4.74 -11.10 11.65
C GLU A 92 -3.32 -11.50 11.23
N LYS A 93 -2.77 -10.89 10.16
CA LYS A 93 -1.46 -11.27 9.63
C LYS A 93 -0.29 -10.62 10.35
N PHE A 94 -0.46 -9.41 10.88
CA PHE A 94 0.61 -8.64 11.53
C PHE A 94 0.22 -8.17 12.93
N PRO A 95 -0.21 -9.08 13.82
CA PRO A 95 -0.65 -8.72 15.16
C PRO A 95 0.47 -8.02 15.94
N GLY A 96 0.11 -7.01 16.74
CA GLY A 96 1.07 -6.28 17.58
C GLY A 96 1.92 -5.22 16.86
N THR A 97 1.83 -5.10 15.54
CA THR A 97 2.49 -4.01 14.81
C THR A 97 1.75 -2.68 15.00
N PRO A 98 2.45 -1.52 14.93
CA PRO A 98 1.80 -0.21 14.94
C PRO A 98 0.72 -0.06 13.86
N GLN A 99 0.92 -0.68 12.70
CA GLN A 99 -0.03 -0.71 11.59
C GLN A 99 -1.29 -1.49 11.95
N ALA A 100 -1.17 -2.67 12.58
CA ALA A 100 -2.33 -3.41 13.07
C ALA A 100 -3.10 -2.64 14.15
N GLN A 101 -2.41 -1.95 15.07
CA GLN A 101 -3.08 -1.10 16.05
C GLN A 101 -3.84 0.06 15.38
N ALA A 102 -3.25 0.70 14.37
CA ALA A 102 -3.92 1.73 13.58
C ALA A 102 -5.15 1.18 12.84
N ALA A 103 -5.04 -0.03 12.27
CA ALA A 103 -6.13 -0.72 11.60
C ALA A 103 -7.28 -1.05 12.55
N GLN A 104 -6.99 -1.54 13.77
CA GLN A 104 -8.01 -1.79 14.80
C GLN A 104 -8.79 -0.53 15.15
N LYS A 105 -8.09 0.60 15.34
CA LYS A 105 -8.75 1.89 15.60
C LYS A 105 -9.64 2.31 14.44
N LYS A 106 -9.18 2.11 13.20
CA LYS A 106 -9.97 2.42 12.00
C LYS A 106 -11.21 1.53 11.87
N LEU A 107 -11.10 0.23 12.16
CA LEU A 107 -12.21 -0.71 12.16
C LEU A 107 -13.35 -0.33 13.12
N GLN A 108 -13.02 0.29 14.25
CA GLN A 108 -14.01 0.78 15.22
C GLN A 108 -14.74 2.05 14.76
N GLN A 109 -14.16 2.79 13.81
CA GLN A 109 -14.69 4.04 13.27
C GLN A 109 -15.43 3.86 11.94
N LEU A 110 -15.39 2.65 11.37
CA LEU A 110 -16.06 2.23 10.15
C LEU A 110 -17.41 1.59 10.45
#